data_AF-A0A1T4NFZ7-F1
#
_entry.id   AF-A0A1T4NFZ7-F1
#
_cell.length_a   1.000
_cell.length_b   1.000
_cell.length_c   1.000
_cell.angle_alpha   90.00
_cell.angle_beta   90.00
_cell.angle_gamma   90.00
#
_symmetry.space_group_name_H-M   'P 1'
#
loop_
_entity.id
_entity.type
_entity.pdbx_description
1 polymer ?
#
loop_
_entity_poly.entity_id
_entity_poly.type
_entity_poly.pdbx_seq_one_letter_code
_entity_poly.pdbx_strand_id
1 'polypeptide(L)'
;MKMTEYIQESNGIENRKKQWKEVLKTISKKTAEQLERERIRQEEKDFVQLINQAKEDWKNAQIYFEEVTDPDLIELAIYQMEAAKVFYMYLLKEAKRKGISA
;
A
#
# COMPACT_ATOMS: atom_id res chain seq x y z
N MET A 1 18.67 -32.60 -52.65
CA MET A 1 18.49 -32.49 -51.18
C MET A 1 17.25 -31.62 -50.95
N LYS A 2 16.26 -32.12 -50.21
CA LYS A 2 14.84 -31.89 -50.51
C LYS A 2 14.30 -30.56 -49.94
N MET A 3 13.71 -29.73 -50.80
CA MET A 3 12.96 -28.50 -50.47
C MET A 3 11.85 -28.74 -49.41
N THR A 4 11.42 -29.98 -49.21
CA THR A 4 10.43 -30.38 -48.20
C THR A 4 10.93 -30.32 -46.76
N GLU A 5 12.25 -30.35 -46.51
CA GLU A 5 12.81 -30.24 -45.14
C GLU A 5 12.75 -28.80 -44.59
N TYR A 6 12.87 -27.78 -45.46
CA TYR A 6 12.85 -26.37 -45.06
C TYR A 6 11.47 -25.87 -44.58
N ILE A 7 10.40 -26.46 -45.11
CA ILE A 7 9.01 -26.10 -44.75
C ILE A 7 8.63 -26.67 -43.37
N GLN A 8 9.21 -27.78 -42.93
CA GLN A 8 8.94 -28.36 -41.60
C GLN A 8 9.59 -27.56 -40.46
N GLU A 9 10.80 -27.03 -40.65
CA GLU A 9 11.48 -26.20 -39.63
C GLU A 9 10.80 -24.83 -39.45
N SER A 10 10.31 -24.23 -40.54
CA SER A 10 9.65 -22.93 -40.54
C SER A 10 8.35 -22.94 -39.72
N ASN A 11 7.53 -23.99 -39.85
CA ASN A 11 6.32 -24.18 -39.07
C ASN A 11 6.59 -24.43 -37.58
N GLY A 12 7.70 -25.11 -37.26
CA GLY A 12 8.15 -25.32 -35.89
C GLY A 12 8.62 -24.03 -35.21
N ILE A 13 9.29 -23.13 -35.94
CA ILE A 13 9.71 -21.82 -35.43
C ILE A 13 8.50 -20.90 -35.20
N GLU A 14 7.56 -20.86 -36.14
CA GLU A 14 6.34 -20.05 -36.01
C GLU A 14 5.49 -20.49 -34.81
N ASN A 15 5.33 -21.81 -34.64
CA ASN A 15 4.60 -22.38 -33.51
C ASN A 15 5.32 -22.10 -32.17
N ARG A 16 6.66 -22.21 -32.13
CA ARG A 16 7.44 -21.82 -30.94
C ARG A 16 7.29 -20.33 -30.65
N LYS A 17 7.37 -19.43 -31.65
CA LYS A 17 7.15 -17.98 -31.45
C LYS A 17 5.76 -17.71 -30.85
N LYS A 18 4.72 -18.40 -31.33
CA LYS A 18 3.36 -18.27 -30.79
C LYS A 18 3.28 -18.76 -29.34
N GLN A 19 3.85 -19.92 -29.04
CA GLN A 19 3.95 -20.44 -27.67
C GLN A 19 4.73 -19.49 -26.75
N TRP A 20 5.86 -18.95 -27.23
CA TRP A 20 6.66 -17.97 -26.50
C TRP A 20 5.92 -16.67 -26.24
N LYS A 21 5.11 -16.17 -27.17
CA LYS A 21 4.25 -14.98 -26.95
C LYS A 21 3.22 -15.21 -25.83
N GLU A 22 2.57 -16.38 -25.80
CA GLU A 22 1.61 -16.71 -24.73
C GLU A 22 2.29 -16.86 -23.37
N VAL A 23 3.49 -17.46 -23.34
CA VAL A 23 4.32 -17.55 -22.13
C VAL A 23 4.72 -16.15 -21.64
N LEU A 24 5.20 -15.27 -22.53
CA LEU A 24 5.57 -13.90 -22.18
C LEU A 24 4.38 -13.08 -21.65
N LYS A 25 3.21 -13.22 -22.27
CA LYS A 25 1.97 -12.57 -21.80
C LYS A 25 1.60 -13.03 -20.40
N THR A 26 1.74 -14.32 -20.12
CA THR A 26 1.45 -14.91 -18.81
C THR A 26 2.44 -14.45 -17.76
N ILE A 27 3.74 -14.43 -18.10
CA ILE A 27 4.80 -13.91 -17.21
C ILE A 27 4.54 -12.44 -16.91
N SER A 28 4.29 -11.62 -17.94
CA SER A 28 3.99 -10.18 -17.78
C SER A 28 2.79 -9.94 -16.87
N LYS A 29 1.69 -10.69 -17.07
CA LYS A 29 0.51 -10.63 -16.20
C LYS A 29 0.84 -11.02 -14.77
N LYS A 30 1.56 -12.13 -14.56
CA LYS A 30 1.95 -12.61 -13.22
C LYS A 30 2.84 -11.60 -12.50
N THR A 31 3.76 -10.95 -13.21
CA THR A 31 4.61 -9.89 -12.67
C THR A 31 3.80 -8.66 -12.28
N ALA A 32 2.84 -8.22 -13.11
CA ALA A 32 1.95 -7.11 -12.77
C ALA A 32 1.09 -7.40 -11.53
N GLU A 33 0.51 -8.60 -11.44
CA GLU A 33 -0.24 -9.03 -10.25
C GLU A 33 0.64 -9.11 -8.99
N GLN A 34 1.91 -9.50 -9.14
CA GLN A 34 2.85 -9.56 -8.03
C GLN A 34 3.22 -8.16 -7.53
N LEU A 35 3.43 -7.21 -8.45
CA LEU A 35 3.68 -5.81 -8.10
C LEU A 35 2.48 -5.19 -7.39
N GLU A 36 1.26 -5.45 -7.86
CA GLU A 36 0.05 -4.92 -7.22
C GLU A 36 -0.15 -5.49 -5.81
N ARG A 37 0.14 -6.78 -5.62
CA ARG A 37 0.11 -7.40 -4.27
C ARG A 37 1.11 -6.76 -3.32
N GLU A 38 2.32 -6.48 -3.78
CA GLU A 38 3.34 -5.83 -2.95
C GLU A 38 2.96 -4.37 -2.65
N ARG A 39 2.38 -3.66 -3.63
CA ARG A 39 1.87 -2.30 -3.46
C ARG A 39 0.79 -2.24 -2.38
N ILE A 40 -0.21 -3.12 -2.44
CA ILE A 40 -1.28 -3.23 -1.42
C ILE A 40 -0.69 -3.53 -0.03
N ARG A 41 0.24 -4.48 0.06
CA ARG A 41 0.90 -4.81 1.33
C ARG A 41 1.65 -3.61 1.90
N GLN A 42 2.34 -2.86 1.05
CA GLN A 42 3.06 -1.66 1.49
C GLN A 42 2.08 -0.57 1.95
N GLU A 43 0.97 -0.35 1.24
CA GLU A 43 -0.08 0.58 1.66
C GLU A 43 -0.70 0.21 3.02
N GLU A 44 -0.94 -1.08 3.28
CA GLU A 44 -1.41 -1.56 4.59
C GLU A 44 -0.39 -1.27 5.69
N LYS A 45 0.90 -1.51 5.42
CA LYS A 45 1.98 -1.22 6.37
C LYS A 45 2.09 0.27 6.68
N ASP A 46 2.07 1.11 5.65
CA ASP A 46 2.13 2.56 5.79
C ASP A 46 0.91 3.08 6.57
N PHE A 47 -0.26 2.49 6.35
CA PHE A 47 -1.48 2.82 7.09
C PHE A 47 -1.39 2.44 8.58
N VAL A 48 -0.83 1.27 8.91
CA VAL A 48 -0.57 0.88 10.32
C VAL A 48 0.45 1.82 10.96
N GLN A 49 1.49 2.23 10.23
CA GLN A 49 2.45 3.22 10.73
C GLN A 49 1.78 4.57 11.01
N LEU A 50 0.88 5.02 10.13
CA LEU A 50 0.12 6.25 10.34
C LEU A 50 -0.76 6.19 11.60
N ILE A 51 -1.39 5.05 11.89
CA ILE A 51 -2.17 4.87 13.13
C ILE A 51 -1.30 5.00 14.36
N ASN A 52 -0.12 4.38 14.34
CA ASN A 52 0.83 4.47 15.46
C ASN A 52 1.34 5.89 15.66
N GLN A 53 1.66 6.60 14.56
CA GLN A 53 2.05 8.01 14.62
C GLN A 53 0.93 8.87 15.22
N ALA A 54 -0.31 8.71 14.75
CA ALA A 54 -1.44 9.47 15.28
C ALA A 54 -1.69 9.22 16.78
N LYS A 55 -1.41 8.01 17.26
CA LYS A 55 -1.46 7.67 18.69
C LYS A 55 -0.39 8.40 19.49
N GLU A 56 0.84 8.42 18.98
CA GLU A 56 1.95 9.16 19.60
C GLU A 56 1.68 10.66 19.59
N ASP A 57 1.20 11.20 18.48
CA ASP A 57 0.83 12.61 18.35
C ASP A 57 -0.27 13.00 19.34
N TRP A 58 -1.30 12.15 19.51
CA TRP A 58 -2.33 12.38 20.52
C TRP A 58 -1.75 12.37 21.94
N LYS A 59 -0.87 11.42 22.26
CA LYS A 59 -0.18 11.39 23.55
C LYS A 59 0.64 12.65 23.79
N ASN A 60 1.38 13.11 22.78
CA ASN A 60 2.20 14.32 22.87
C ASN A 60 1.33 15.57 23.04
N ALA A 61 0.21 15.68 22.32
CA ALA A 61 -0.73 16.79 22.46
C ALA A 61 -1.39 16.81 23.84
N GLN A 62 -1.66 15.64 24.42
CA GLN A 62 -2.15 15.53 25.80
C GLN A 62 -1.10 16.04 26.81
N ILE A 63 0.16 15.63 26.66
CA ILE A 63 1.26 16.13 27.50
C ILE A 63 1.38 17.65 27.38
N TYR A 64 1.35 18.19 26.16
CA TYR A 64 1.41 19.64 25.93
C TYR A 64 0.26 20.38 26.62
N PHE A 65 -0.96 19.85 26.53
CA PHE A 65 -2.12 20.42 27.23
C PHE A 65 -1.98 20.36 28.77
N GLU A 66 -1.38 19.30 29.31
CA GLU A 66 -1.13 19.18 30.75
C GLU A 66 -0.02 20.13 31.24
N GLU A 67 0.96 20.46 30.39
CA GLU A 67 2.12 21.28 30.74
C GLU A 67 1.94 22.78 30.45
N VAL A 68 1.03 23.16 29.54
CA VAL A 68 0.83 24.56 29.16
C VAL A 68 0.27 25.37 30.33
N THR A 69 0.94 26.48 30.66
CA THR A 69 0.54 27.39 31.75
C THR A 69 0.20 28.79 31.28
N ASP A 70 0.59 29.14 30.05
CA ASP A 70 0.25 30.41 29.43
C ASP A 70 -1.25 30.41 29.05
N PRO A 71 -2.08 31.29 29.65
CA PRO A 71 -3.51 31.36 29.37
C PRO A 71 -3.85 31.54 27.90
N ASP A 72 -3.02 32.26 27.14
CA ASP A 72 -3.27 32.53 25.71
C ASP A 72 -3.02 31.28 24.84
N LEU A 73 -2.31 30.29 25.37
CA LEU A 73 -1.97 29.04 24.68
C LEU A 73 -2.86 27.85 25.09
N ILE A 74 -3.64 27.98 26.17
CA ILE A 74 -4.53 26.89 26.66
C ILE A 74 -5.54 26.50 25.58
N GLU A 75 -6.20 27.48 24.94
CA GLU A 75 -7.19 27.22 23.90
C GLU A 75 -6.59 26.47 22.71
N LEU A 76 -5.37 26.86 22.31
CA LEU A 76 -4.63 26.19 21.25
C LEU A 76 -4.30 24.74 21.64
N ALA A 77 -3.87 24.50 22.87
CA ALA A 77 -3.54 23.17 23.36
C ALA A 77 -4.78 22.25 23.41
N ILE A 78 -5.94 22.76 23.85
CA ILE A 78 -7.22 22.04 23.82
C ILE A 78 -7.55 21.62 22.38
N TYR A 79 -7.48 22.57 21.43
CA TYR A 79 -7.77 22.31 20.03
C TYR A 79 -6.85 21.24 19.45
N GLN A 80 -5.55 21.32 19.70
CA GLN A 80 -4.57 20.34 19.22
C GLN A 80 -4.83 18.94 19.79
N MET A 81 -5.09 18.84 21.10
CA MET A 81 -5.37 17.57 21.76
C MET A 81 -6.63 16.90 21.19
N GLU A 82 -7.73 17.64 21.08
CA GLU A 82 -8.98 17.08 20.54
C GLU A 82 -8.86 16.75 19.05
N ALA A 83 -8.16 17.55 18.25
CA ALA A 83 -7.91 17.26 16.84
C ALA A 83 -7.11 15.95 16.66
N ALA A 84 -6.02 15.78 17.41
CA ALA A 84 -5.20 14.57 17.37
C ALA A 84 -5.99 13.32 17.79
N LYS A 85 -6.80 13.43 18.84
CA LYS A 85 -7.70 12.37 19.32
C LYS A 85 -8.73 11.98 18.26
N VAL A 86 -9.43 12.96 17.68
CA VAL A 86 -10.42 12.71 16.62
C VAL A 86 -9.78 12.03 15.42
N PHE A 87 -8.58 12.47 15.01
CA PHE A 87 -7.86 11.87 13.91
C PHE A 87 -7.46 10.42 14.19
N TYR A 88 -6.86 10.13 15.37
CA TYR A 88 -6.54 8.77 15.78
C TYR A 88 -7.79 7.86 15.81
N MET A 89 -8.89 8.33 16.42
CA MET A 89 -10.15 7.59 16.45
C MET A 89 -10.74 7.34 15.06
N TYR A 90 -10.61 8.30 14.14
CA TYR A 90 -10.99 8.14 12.76
C TYR A 90 -10.19 7.04 12.07
N LEU A 91 -8.85 7.05 12.22
CA LEU A 91 -7.99 6.04 11.62
C LEU A 91 -8.29 4.62 12.14
N LEU A 92 -8.59 4.46 13.43
CA LEU A 92 -9.03 3.17 13.98
C LEU A 92 -10.36 2.68 13.37
N LYS A 93 -11.30 3.59 13.12
CA LYS A 93 -12.57 3.26 12.43
C LYS A 93 -12.29 2.84 10.99
N GLU A 94 -11.39 3.52 10.29
CA GLU A 94 -10.98 3.15 8.93
C GLU A 94 -10.25 1.80 8.90
N ALA A 95 -9.37 1.51 9.86
CA ALA A 95 -8.71 0.22 9.98
C ALA A 95 -9.73 -0.92 10.09
N LYS A 96 -10.73 -0.75 10.95
CA LYS A 96 -11.84 -1.69 11.10
C LYS A 96 -12.64 -1.88 9.81
N ARG A 97 -12.90 -0.81 9.05
CA ARG A 97 -13.61 -0.88 7.75
C ARG A 97 -12.80 -1.64 6.70
N LYS A 98 -11.47 -1.46 6.70
CA LYS A 98 -10.54 -2.11 5.77
C LYS A 98 -10.15 -3.53 6.18
N GLY A 99 -10.53 -3.98 7.37
CA GLY A 99 -10.10 -5.28 7.91
C GLY A 99 -8.61 -5.31 8.29
N ILE A 100 -7.99 -4.15 8.49
CA ILE A 100 -6.59 -4.01 8.88
C ILE A 100 -6.54 -4.04 10.42
N SER A 101 -5.72 -4.93 10.98
CA SER A 101 -5.41 -4.91 12.41
C SER A 101 -4.25 -3.96 12.65
N ALA A 102 -4.49 -2.92 13.45
CA ALA A 102 -3.47 -1.97 13.89
C ALA A 102 -3.11 -2.22 15.36
#